data_AF-A0A956CK15-F1
#
_entry.id   AF-A0A956CK15-F1
#
_cell.length_a   1.000
_cell.length_b   1.000
_cell.length_c   1.000
_cell.angle_alpha   90.00
_cell.angle_beta   90.00
_cell.angle_gamma   90.00
#
_symmetry.space_group_name_H-M   'P 1'
#
loop_
_entity.id
_entity.type
_entity.pdbx_description
1 polymer ?
#
loop_
_entity_poly.entity_id
_entity_poly.type
_entity_poly.pdbx_seq_one_letter_code
_entity_poly.pdbx_strand_id
1 'polypeptide(L)'
;MRRYLRRPHLAVRILSALARYAPAPWHPWIAWELLFAGESELALALLESGVASPVAELARGLVGALAGFEQGDLDGASSATAALEAAAGGWAFFADELGLVAAALDPRRNPGEVRSKRFQRWATGQSVELPPELHGIAVRAHGPRAHGGDSTAVVLVSPTAPARRLLWVSVATAQSLGYTMLAPTERGQARVHYGLAVLAFAGRTGLSAEELYREIYRLSFEPKADSRTLDVLVHRMRAVLPEGVQIRRERDGNLWLESSAPIVIPDPRCEQSTHDRVLRVLAKRPGLGAKDVAETLQISLRSAQETLKELAEDGACALQNEGKAHRYEVIDTTFTEPTVS
;
A
#
# COMPACT_ATOMS: atom_id res chain seq x y z
N MET A 1 -7.86 7.76 -16.47
CA MET A 1 -8.15 6.56 -15.65
C MET A 1 -8.64 6.94 -14.26
N ARG A 2 -9.66 6.27 -13.69
CA ARG A 2 -10.17 6.53 -12.32
C ARG A 2 -9.14 6.28 -11.21
N ARG A 3 -8.17 5.38 -11.42
CA ARG A 3 -7.10 5.11 -10.43
C ARG A 3 -6.23 6.33 -10.11
N TYR A 4 -5.92 7.17 -11.11
CA TYR A 4 -5.17 8.42 -10.90
C TYR A 4 -5.91 9.44 -10.04
N LEU A 5 -7.24 9.31 -9.95
CA LEU A 5 -8.10 10.10 -9.07
C LEU A 5 -8.29 9.44 -7.70
N ARG A 6 -7.43 8.49 -7.32
CA ARG A 6 -7.51 7.70 -6.07
C ARG A 6 -8.80 6.89 -5.94
N ARG A 7 -9.44 6.53 -7.06
CA ARG A 7 -10.65 5.69 -7.10
C ARG A 7 -10.37 4.36 -7.83
N PRO A 8 -9.51 3.49 -7.26
CA PRO A 8 -9.16 2.22 -7.87
C PRO A 8 -10.36 1.27 -8.00
N HIS A 9 -11.30 1.30 -7.06
CA HIS A 9 -12.47 0.44 -7.03
C HIS A 9 -13.39 0.76 -8.23
N LEU A 10 -13.51 2.04 -8.60
CA LEU A 10 -14.21 2.44 -9.83
C LEU A 10 -13.44 1.98 -11.07
N ALA A 11 -12.11 2.08 -11.08
CA ALA A 11 -11.31 1.56 -12.18
C ALA A 11 -11.53 0.05 -12.36
N VAL A 12 -11.52 -0.73 -11.27
CA VAL A 12 -11.84 -2.17 -11.30
C VAL A 12 -13.24 -2.39 -11.86
N ARG A 13 -14.29 -1.74 -11.30
CA ARG A 13 -15.68 -1.90 -11.78
C ARG A 13 -15.79 -1.63 -13.28
N ILE A 14 -15.27 -0.50 -13.75
CA ILE A 14 -15.32 -0.10 -15.16
C ILE A 14 -14.59 -1.11 -16.04
N LEU A 15 -13.35 -1.47 -15.69
CA LEU A 15 -12.53 -2.35 -16.50
C LEU A 15 -13.08 -3.78 -16.52
N SER A 16 -13.59 -4.28 -15.41
CA SER A 16 -14.27 -5.58 -15.34
C SER A 16 -15.54 -5.59 -16.19
N ALA A 17 -16.29 -4.48 -16.22
CA ALA A 17 -17.43 -4.35 -17.13
C ALA A 17 -16.98 -4.33 -18.60
N LEU A 18 -15.97 -3.52 -18.94
CA LEU A 18 -15.44 -3.43 -20.30
C LEU A 18 -14.82 -4.75 -20.77
N ALA A 19 -14.14 -5.50 -19.91
CA ALA A 19 -13.53 -6.78 -20.22
C ALA A 19 -14.52 -7.80 -20.83
N ARG A 20 -15.80 -7.74 -20.42
CA ARG A 20 -16.86 -8.61 -20.94
C ARG A 20 -17.24 -8.34 -22.39
N TYR A 21 -17.01 -7.12 -22.87
CA TYR A 21 -17.45 -6.65 -24.19
C TYR A 21 -16.30 -6.27 -25.12
N ALA A 22 -15.11 -6.01 -24.56
CA ALA A 22 -13.95 -5.58 -25.32
C ALA A 22 -13.43 -6.72 -26.21
N PRO A 23 -13.13 -6.45 -27.50
CA PRO A 23 -12.45 -7.41 -28.35
C PRO A 23 -11.08 -7.82 -27.79
N ALA A 24 -10.65 -9.06 -28.07
CA ALA A 24 -9.40 -9.64 -27.56
C ALA A 24 -8.13 -8.77 -27.73
N PRO A 25 -7.95 -7.97 -28.81
CA PRO A 25 -6.81 -7.06 -28.91
C PRO A 25 -6.71 -5.99 -27.80
N TRP A 26 -7.81 -5.66 -27.12
CA TRP A 26 -7.83 -4.69 -26.03
C TRP A 26 -7.57 -5.30 -24.66
N HIS A 27 -7.65 -6.64 -24.52
CA HIS A 27 -7.48 -7.33 -23.25
C HIS A 27 -6.13 -7.05 -22.58
N PRO A 28 -4.98 -7.00 -23.27
CA PRO A 28 -3.70 -6.67 -22.65
C PRO A 28 -3.68 -5.28 -21.98
N TRP A 29 -4.32 -4.28 -22.59
CA TRP A 29 -4.44 -2.94 -22.03
C TRP A 29 -5.34 -2.91 -20.80
N ILE A 30 -6.48 -3.61 -20.87
CA ILE A 30 -7.39 -3.75 -19.73
C ILE A 30 -6.70 -4.49 -18.58
N ALA A 31 -5.96 -5.55 -18.88
CA ALA A 31 -5.20 -6.31 -17.90
C ALA A 31 -4.14 -5.46 -17.20
N TRP A 32 -3.33 -4.69 -17.96
CA TRP A 32 -2.35 -3.76 -17.37
C TRP A 32 -3.01 -2.85 -16.34
N GLU A 33 -4.09 -2.20 -16.73
CA GLU A 33 -4.81 -1.27 -15.87
C GLU A 33 -5.48 -1.94 -14.66
N LEU A 34 -5.98 -3.17 -14.82
CA LEU A 34 -6.51 -3.97 -13.71
C LEU A 34 -5.41 -4.34 -12.70
N LEU A 35 -4.19 -4.69 -13.15
CA LEU A 35 -3.05 -4.94 -12.26
C LEU A 35 -2.76 -3.71 -11.38
N PHE A 36 -2.72 -2.53 -11.99
CA PHE A 36 -2.51 -1.25 -11.29
C PHE A 36 -3.71 -0.76 -10.49
N ALA A 37 -4.90 -1.30 -10.72
CA ALA A 37 -6.08 -1.10 -9.88
C ALA A 37 -6.18 -2.10 -8.71
N GLY A 38 -5.37 -3.17 -8.73
CA GLY A 38 -5.30 -4.19 -7.68
C GLY A 38 -6.18 -5.41 -7.95
N GLU A 39 -6.60 -5.61 -9.20
CA GLU A 39 -7.39 -6.75 -9.64
C GLU A 39 -6.54 -7.70 -10.50
N SER A 40 -5.92 -8.66 -9.83
CA SER A 40 -4.88 -9.52 -10.41
C SER A 40 -5.45 -10.72 -11.15
N GLU A 41 -6.53 -11.28 -10.61
CA GLU A 41 -7.09 -12.54 -11.05
C GLU A 41 -7.71 -12.36 -12.43
N LEU A 42 -8.58 -11.35 -12.58
CA LEU A 42 -9.14 -11.02 -13.88
C LEU A 42 -8.07 -10.55 -14.87
N ALA A 43 -7.06 -9.79 -14.42
CA ALA A 43 -5.97 -9.38 -15.29
C ALA A 43 -5.21 -10.58 -15.87
N LEU A 44 -4.91 -11.59 -15.04
CA LEU A 44 -4.25 -12.82 -15.48
C LEU A 44 -5.13 -13.62 -16.46
N ALA A 45 -6.42 -13.79 -16.14
CA ALA A 45 -7.35 -14.48 -17.05
C ALA A 45 -7.45 -13.80 -18.43
N LEU A 46 -7.43 -12.46 -18.47
CA LEU A 46 -7.39 -11.69 -19.72
C LEU A 46 -6.05 -11.84 -20.47
N LEU A 47 -4.94 -11.98 -19.76
CA LEU A 47 -3.63 -12.21 -20.39
C LEU A 47 -3.49 -13.65 -20.94
N GLU A 48 -4.19 -14.62 -20.36
CA GLU A 48 -4.23 -16.01 -20.84
C GLU A 48 -5.10 -16.18 -22.08
N SER A 49 -6.25 -15.50 -22.12
CA SER A 49 -7.20 -15.56 -23.23
C SER A 49 -6.95 -14.52 -24.34
N GLY A 50 -6.15 -13.49 -24.04
CA GLY A 50 -5.87 -12.37 -24.93
C GLY A 50 -4.84 -12.64 -26.03
N VAL A 51 -4.74 -11.70 -26.97
CA VAL A 51 -3.76 -11.77 -28.07
C VAL A 51 -2.36 -11.40 -27.57
N ALA A 52 -1.35 -12.14 -28.05
CA ALA A 52 0.06 -11.79 -27.80
C ALA A 52 0.34 -10.36 -28.28
N SER A 53 0.92 -9.56 -27.40
CA SER A 53 1.30 -8.17 -27.69
C SER A 53 2.39 -7.72 -26.72
N PRO A 54 3.15 -6.67 -27.04
CA PRO A 54 4.13 -6.14 -26.11
C PRO A 54 3.55 -5.73 -24.75
N VAL A 55 2.31 -5.24 -24.71
CA VAL A 55 1.63 -4.90 -23.45
C VAL A 55 1.33 -6.16 -22.63
N ALA A 56 0.97 -7.27 -23.28
CA ALA A 56 0.76 -8.54 -22.58
C ALA A 56 2.07 -9.06 -21.98
N GLU A 57 3.19 -8.93 -22.70
CA GLU A 57 4.52 -9.30 -22.21
C GLU A 57 4.94 -8.44 -21.02
N LEU A 58 4.75 -7.12 -21.10
CA LEU A 58 5.00 -6.21 -19.98
C LEU A 58 4.15 -6.57 -18.75
N ALA A 59 2.86 -6.83 -18.93
CA ALA A 59 1.96 -7.19 -17.84
C ALA A 59 2.33 -8.51 -17.18
N ARG A 60 2.64 -9.56 -17.96
CA ARG A 60 3.10 -10.86 -17.43
C ARG A 60 4.44 -10.73 -16.71
N GLY A 61 5.39 -10.02 -17.31
CA GLY A 61 6.68 -9.79 -16.69
C GLY A 61 6.57 -9.00 -15.38
N LEU A 62 5.66 -8.01 -15.30
CA LEU A 62 5.37 -7.31 -14.04
C LEU A 62 4.84 -8.27 -12.97
N VAL A 63 3.92 -9.18 -13.32
CA VAL A 63 3.45 -10.21 -12.38
C VAL A 63 4.60 -11.09 -11.90
N GLY A 64 5.47 -11.54 -12.82
CA GLY A 64 6.64 -12.34 -12.48
C GLY A 64 7.63 -11.60 -11.57
N ALA A 65 7.91 -10.32 -11.85
CA ALA A 65 8.77 -9.50 -11.02
C ALA A 65 8.20 -9.32 -9.60
N LEU A 66 6.89 -9.07 -9.48
CA LEU A 66 6.22 -8.96 -8.18
C LEU A 66 6.34 -10.25 -7.36
N ALA A 67 6.13 -11.41 -8.00
CA ALA A 67 6.31 -12.70 -7.34
C ALA A 67 7.77 -12.91 -6.87
N GLY A 68 8.75 -12.46 -7.65
CA GLY A 68 10.16 -12.47 -7.23
C GLY A 68 10.42 -11.62 -5.99
N PHE A 69 9.85 -10.40 -5.93
CA PHE A 69 9.93 -9.56 -4.71
C PHE A 69 9.27 -10.22 -3.50
N GLU A 70 8.11 -10.84 -3.68
CA GLU A 70 7.41 -11.58 -2.61
C GLU A 70 8.22 -12.75 -2.06
N GLN A 71 8.99 -13.41 -2.93
CA GLN A 71 9.82 -14.56 -2.58
C GLN A 71 11.22 -14.16 -2.07
N GLY A 72 11.57 -12.88 -2.12
CA GLY A 72 12.89 -12.39 -1.70
C GLY A 72 14.00 -12.56 -2.74
N ASP A 73 13.67 -12.95 -3.99
CA ASP A 73 14.59 -13.00 -5.12
C ASP A 73 14.85 -11.59 -5.67
N LEU A 74 15.68 -10.84 -4.93
CA LEU A 74 15.97 -9.45 -5.25
C LEU A 74 16.70 -9.30 -6.59
N ASP A 75 17.66 -10.16 -6.90
CA ASP A 75 18.45 -10.03 -8.14
C ASP A 75 17.63 -10.41 -9.37
N GLY A 76 16.84 -11.48 -9.31
CA GLY A 76 15.93 -11.86 -10.38
C GLY A 76 14.83 -10.83 -10.59
N ALA A 77 14.19 -10.37 -9.51
CA ALA A 77 13.12 -9.37 -9.59
C ALA A 77 13.63 -8.01 -10.11
N SER A 78 14.78 -7.53 -9.64
CA SER A 78 15.37 -6.28 -10.14
C SER A 78 15.79 -6.40 -11.61
N SER A 79 16.39 -7.53 -12.02
CA SER A 79 16.73 -7.78 -13.42
C SER A 79 15.49 -7.80 -14.31
N ALA A 80 14.41 -8.44 -13.85
CA ALA A 80 13.12 -8.45 -14.54
C ALA A 80 12.53 -7.04 -14.66
N THR A 81 12.54 -6.24 -13.59
CA THR A 81 12.06 -4.84 -13.68
C THR A 81 12.88 -3.98 -14.64
N ALA A 82 14.21 -4.12 -14.65
CA ALA A 82 15.06 -3.39 -15.59
C ALA A 82 14.80 -3.80 -17.05
N ALA A 83 14.57 -5.09 -17.31
CA ALA A 83 14.18 -5.58 -18.63
C ALA A 83 12.82 -5.03 -19.07
N LEU A 84 11.85 -4.94 -18.15
CA LEU A 84 10.54 -4.33 -18.41
C LEU A 84 10.66 -2.84 -18.73
N GLU A 85 11.46 -2.09 -17.96
CA GLU A 85 11.70 -0.66 -18.22
C GLU A 85 12.33 -0.44 -19.61
N ALA A 86 13.31 -1.26 -19.99
CA ALA A 86 13.93 -1.21 -21.30
C ALA A 86 12.93 -1.53 -22.43
N ALA A 87 12.13 -2.60 -22.27
CA ALA A 87 11.09 -2.98 -23.23
C ALA A 87 9.98 -1.91 -23.35
N ALA A 88 9.73 -1.17 -22.26
CA ALA A 88 8.78 -0.07 -22.22
C ALA A 88 9.33 1.24 -22.81
N GLY A 89 10.59 1.30 -23.24
CA GLY A 89 11.24 2.55 -23.70
C GLY A 89 10.53 3.27 -24.86
N GLY A 90 9.77 2.53 -25.69
CA GLY A 90 8.92 3.11 -26.75
C GLY A 90 7.61 3.73 -26.24
N TRP A 91 7.28 3.54 -24.97
CA TRP A 91 6.03 3.97 -24.32
C TRP A 91 6.34 4.65 -22.99
N ALA A 92 6.60 5.96 -23.03
CA ALA A 92 6.97 6.76 -21.87
C ALA A 92 6.07 6.52 -20.63
N PHE A 93 4.76 6.34 -20.86
CA PHE A 93 3.80 6.02 -19.82
C PHE A 93 4.15 4.74 -19.04
N PHE A 94 4.41 3.62 -19.73
CA PHE A 94 4.77 2.36 -19.08
C PHE A 94 6.13 2.46 -18.41
N ALA A 95 7.11 3.11 -19.04
CA ALA A 95 8.43 3.29 -18.48
C ALA A 95 8.38 4.08 -17.16
N ASP A 96 7.60 5.15 -17.09
CA ASP A 96 7.42 5.95 -15.88
C ASP A 96 6.76 5.13 -14.74
N GLU A 97 5.74 4.33 -15.05
CA GLU A 97 5.07 3.47 -14.05
C GLU A 97 5.98 2.34 -13.56
N LEU A 98 6.73 1.70 -14.45
CA LEU A 98 7.69 0.66 -14.09
C LEU A 98 8.84 1.22 -13.26
N GLY A 99 9.33 2.42 -13.57
CA GLY A 99 10.30 3.14 -12.75
C GLY A 99 9.81 3.40 -11.34
N LEU A 100 8.53 3.78 -11.19
CA LEU A 100 7.88 3.94 -9.91
C LEU A 100 7.77 2.62 -9.14
N VAL A 101 7.32 1.55 -9.80
CA VAL A 101 7.22 0.23 -9.19
C VAL A 101 8.59 -0.23 -8.73
N ALA A 102 9.60 -0.21 -9.60
CA ALA A 102 10.94 -0.65 -9.26
C ALA A 102 11.52 0.14 -8.08
N ALA A 103 11.35 1.47 -8.03
CA ALA A 103 11.81 2.27 -6.89
C ALA A 103 10.98 2.06 -5.61
N ALA A 104 9.70 1.69 -5.72
CA ALA A 104 8.86 1.37 -4.58
C ALA A 104 9.13 -0.03 -4.03
N LEU A 105 9.75 -0.91 -4.83
CA LEU A 105 9.97 -2.31 -4.52
C LEU A 105 11.42 -2.67 -4.19
N ASP A 106 12.38 -2.09 -4.91
CA ASP A 106 13.79 -2.42 -4.78
C ASP A 106 14.46 -1.55 -3.69
N PRO A 107 14.93 -2.14 -2.58
CA PRO A 107 15.66 -1.43 -1.52
C PRO A 107 16.94 -0.73 -2.00
N ARG A 108 17.52 -1.13 -3.14
CA ARG A 108 18.76 -0.57 -3.68
C ARG A 108 18.56 0.70 -4.51
N ARG A 109 17.37 0.91 -5.07
CA ARG A 109 17.10 2.02 -6.00
C ARG A 109 16.91 3.34 -5.27
N ASN A 110 17.51 4.43 -5.73
CA ASN A 110 17.34 5.72 -5.06
C ASN A 110 15.98 6.37 -5.41
N PRO A 111 15.10 6.70 -4.45
CA PRO A 111 13.83 7.35 -4.75
C PRO A 111 13.99 8.73 -5.42
N GLY A 112 15.15 9.39 -5.26
CA GLY A 112 15.46 10.68 -5.90
C GLY A 112 15.61 10.61 -7.42
N GLU A 113 15.86 9.42 -7.98
CA GLU A 113 16.01 9.21 -9.42
C GLU A 113 14.67 9.17 -10.15
N VAL A 114 13.57 8.95 -9.41
CA VAL A 114 12.23 8.90 -9.99
C VAL A 114 11.67 10.31 -10.18
N ARG A 115 11.17 10.63 -11.37
CA ARG A 115 10.65 11.96 -11.73
C ARG A 115 9.46 12.43 -10.86
N SER A 116 8.63 11.50 -10.38
CA SER A 116 7.40 11.82 -9.65
C SER A 116 7.69 12.43 -8.27
N LYS A 117 7.40 13.73 -8.10
CA LYS A 117 7.50 14.41 -6.80
C LYS A 117 6.56 13.83 -5.75
N ARG A 118 5.38 13.34 -6.15
CA ARG A 118 4.43 12.69 -5.25
C ARG A 118 5.05 11.42 -4.66
N PHE A 119 5.69 10.61 -5.50
CA PHE A 119 6.42 9.43 -5.04
C PHE A 119 7.58 9.81 -4.13
N GLN A 120 8.41 10.78 -4.51
CA GLN A 120 9.53 11.23 -3.66
C GLN A 120 9.06 11.62 -2.26
N ARG A 121 7.99 12.42 -2.14
CA ARG A 121 7.40 12.82 -0.85
C ARG A 121 6.86 11.63 -0.05
N TRP A 122 6.26 10.65 -0.72
CA TRP A 122 5.81 9.42 -0.06
C TRP A 122 7.01 8.56 0.38
N ALA A 123 8.02 8.38 -0.47
CA ALA A 123 9.20 7.59 -0.16
C ALA A 123 10.00 8.18 1.01
N THR A 124 10.02 9.50 1.17
CA THR A 124 10.75 10.19 2.26
C THR A 124 9.87 10.50 3.49
N GLY A 125 8.65 9.96 3.55
CA GLY A 125 7.77 10.12 4.71
C GLY A 125 7.09 11.49 4.86
N GLN A 126 7.32 12.42 3.93
CA GLN A 126 6.66 13.75 3.88
C GLN A 126 5.17 13.69 3.50
N SER A 127 4.72 12.55 2.97
CA SER A 127 3.32 12.25 2.71
C SER A 127 3.03 10.82 3.15
N VAL A 128 1.86 10.58 3.72
CA VAL A 128 1.35 9.24 4.01
C VAL A 128 0.47 8.70 2.88
N GLU A 129 0.02 9.59 1.98
CA GLU A 129 -0.83 9.21 0.86
C GLU A 129 -0.04 8.41 -0.16
N LEU A 130 -0.43 7.15 -0.36
CA LEU A 130 0.14 6.30 -1.40
C LEU A 130 -0.03 6.94 -2.79
N PRO A 131 1.01 6.99 -3.64
CA PRO A 131 0.87 7.44 -5.01
C PRO A 131 -0.15 6.57 -5.76
N PRO A 132 -1.13 7.16 -6.49
CA PRO A 132 -2.16 6.39 -7.19
C PRO A 132 -1.60 5.40 -8.21
N GLU A 133 -0.39 5.66 -8.71
CA GLU A 133 0.38 4.78 -9.61
C GLU A 133 0.77 3.46 -8.95
N LEU A 134 0.83 3.40 -7.62
CA LEU A 134 1.25 2.21 -6.86
C LEU A 134 0.08 1.50 -6.18
N HIS A 135 -1.13 2.03 -6.32
CA HIS A 135 -2.26 1.65 -5.47
C HIS A 135 -2.65 0.18 -5.62
N GLY A 136 -2.72 -0.33 -6.85
CA GLY A 136 -2.98 -1.74 -7.10
C GLY A 136 -1.86 -2.63 -6.58
N ILE A 137 -0.61 -2.27 -6.87
CA ILE A 137 0.59 -3.03 -6.48
C ILE A 137 0.66 -3.20 -4.96
N ALA A 138 0.39 -2.13 -4.20
CA ALA A 138 0.43 -2.14 -2.75
C ALA A 138 -0.63 -3.05 -2.10
N VAL A 139 -1.72 -3.36 -2.82
CA VAL A 139 -2.84 -4.18 -2.33
C VAL A 139 -2.69 -5.64 -2.73
N ARG A 140 -2.05 -5.92 -3.87
CA ARG A 140 -1.76 -7.29 -4.34
C ARG A 140 -0.97 -8.10 -3.32
N ALA A 141 -0.14 -7.44 -2.53
CA ALA A 141 0.76 -8.02 -1.54
C ALA A 141 0.07 -8.69 -0.32
N HIS A 142 -1.19 -9.11 -0.41
CA HIS A 142 -1.94 -9.71 0.69
C HIS A 142 -2.57 -11.04 0.29
N GLY A 143 -1.88 -12.13 0.63
CA GLY A 143 -2.54 -13.31 1.21
C GLY A 143 -2.91 -13.06 2.68
N PRO A 144 -3.48 -14.04 3.40
CA PRO A 144 -3.75 -13.92 4.83
C PRO A 144 -2.46 -13.52 5.56
N ARG A 145 -2.40 -12.28 6.04
CA ARG A 145 -1.24 -11.75 6.75
C ARG A 145 -1.17 -12.44 8.10
N ALA A 146 -0.20 -13.34 8.26
CA ALA A 146 -0.04 -14.09 9.51
C ALA A 146 0.09 -13.13 10.68
N HIS A 147 0.94 -12.09 10.58
CA HIS A 147 1.16 -11.14 11.67
C HIS A 147 1.56 -9.76 11.10
N GLY A 148 0.84 -8.70 11.49
CA GLY A 148 1.10 -7.31 11.05
C GLY A 148 -0.12 -6.70 10.39
N GLY A 149 -0.56 -5.53 10.86
CA GLY A 149 -1.79 -4.84 10.43
C GLY A 149 -1.87 -4.55 8.93
N ASP A 150 -2.93 -3.88 8.49
CA ASP A 150 -3.25 -3.60 7.07
C ASP A 150 -2.30 -2.56 6.40
N SER A 151 -1.08 -2.40 6.91
CA SER A 151 -0.08 -1.45 6.41
C SER A 151 0.34 -1.82 5.00
N THR A 152 0.22 -0.90 4.04
CA THR A 152 0.63 -1.17 2.66
C THR A 152 2.12 -0.96 2.42
N ALA A 153 2.83 -0.45 3.43
CA ALA A 153 4.19 0.02 3.32
C ALA A 153 5.02 -0.27 4.57
N VAL A 154 6.33 -0.26 4.38
CA VAL A 154 7.33 -0.39 5.43
C VAL A 154 8.38 0.71 5.31
N VAL A 155 9.00 1.09 6.42
CA VAL A 155 10.14 1.99 6.47
C VAL A 155 11.42 1.17 6.57
N LEU A 156 12.33 1.37 5.62
CA LEU A 156 13.70 0.91 5.71
C LEU A 156 14.52 1.92 6.47
N VAL A 157 15.24 1.45 7.48
CA VAL A 157 16.26 2.22 8.20
C VAL A 157 17.59 1.54 7.94
N SER A 158 18.50 2.29 7.33
CA SER A 158 19.87 1.85 7.06
C SER A 158 20.85 2.69 7.90
N PRO A 159 21.98 2.13 8.36
CA PRO A 159 23.04 2.90 9.00
C PRO A 159 23.69 3.94 8.08
N THR A 160 23.64 3.72 6.76
CA THR A 160 24.41 4.49 5.76
C THR A 160 23.55 5.37 4.86
N ALA A 161 22.23 5.26 4.95
CA ALA A 161 21.31 6.00 4.08
C ALA A 161 20.12 6.56 4.87
N PRO A 162 19.53 7.68 4.43
CA PRO A 162 18.28 8.18 5.01
C PRO A 162 17.18 7.13 4.99
N ALA A 163 16.33 7.15 6.02
CA ALA A 163 15.17 6.27 6.07
C ALA A 163 14.24 6.54 4.88
N ARG A 164 13.64 5.48 4.35
CA ARG A 164 12.72 5.56 3.22
C ARG A 164 11.62 4.53 3.30
N ARG A 165 10.52 4.80 2.62
CA ARG A 165 9.40 3.88 2.49
C ARG A 165 9.57 2.97 1.27
N LEU A 166 9.18 1.71 1.45
CA LEU A 166 8.92 0.73 0.38
C LEU A 166 7.50 0.18 0.53
N LEU A 167 7.00 -0.49 -0.51
CA LEU A 167 5.78 -1.29 -0.38
C LEU A 167 6.04 -2.53 0.47
N TRP A 168 4.99 -3.01 1.13
CA TRP A 168 5.07 -4.19 2.00
C TRP A 168 5.61 -5.44 1.27
N VAL A 169 5.31 -5.58 -0.01
CA VAL A 169 5.77 -6.69 -0.85
C VAL A 169 7.30 -6.84 -0.88
N SER A 170 8.05 -5.78 -0.57
CA SER A 170 9.51 -5.76 -0.54
C SER A 170 10.14 -6.35 0.73
N VAL A 171 9.34 -6.72 1.75
CA VAL A 171 9.88 -7.18 3.03
C VAL A 171 10.83 -8.36 2.85
N ALA A 172 10.47 -9.36 2.05
CA ALA A 172 11.32 -10.54 1.81
C ALA A 172 12.64 -10.15 1.15
N THR A 173 12.62 -9.25 0.16
CA THR A 173 13.86 -8.75 -0.46
C THR A 173 14.69 -7.85 0.44
N ALA A 174 14.07 -7.10 1.37
CA ALA A 174 14.82 -6.36 2.37
C ALA A 174 15.51 -7.32 3.35
N GLN A 175 14.83 -8.40 3.74
CA GLN A 175 15.41 -9.45 4.59
C GLN A 175 16.57 -10.18 3.92
N SER A 176 16.52 -10.44 2.60
CA SER A 176 17.65 -11.03 1.87
C SER A 176 18.88 -10.11 1.80
N LEU A 177 18.70 -8.81 1.98
CA LEU A 177 19.79 -7.84 2.19
C LEU A 177 20.24 -7.70 3.66
N GLY A 178 19.74 -8.53 4.56
CA GLY A 178 20.10 -8.53 5.97
C GLY A 178 19.33 -7.53 6.84
N TYR A 179 18.26 -6.91 6.34
CA TYR A 179 17.41 -6.07 7.18
C TYR A 179 16.60 -6.92 8.16
N THR A 180 16.56 -6.52 9.42
CA THR A 180 15.75 -7.19 10.44
C THR A 180 14.37 -6.54 10.52
N MET A 181 13.31 -7.33 10.26
CA MET A 181 11.93 -6.87 10.41
C MET A 181 11.55 -6.75 11.88
N LEU A 182 11.05 -5.59 12.29
CA LEU A 182 10.48 -5.43 13.62
C LEU A 182 9.23 -6.30 13.76
N ALA A 183 9.15 -7.02 14.87
CA ALA A 183 8.03 -7.89 15.15
C ALA A 183 6.71 -7.10 15.10
N PRO A 184 5.67 -7.64 14.45
CA PRO A 184 4.33 -7.05 14.51
C PRO A 184 3.92 -6.79 15.94
N THR A 185 3.43 -5.59 16.21
CA THR A 185 2.89 -5.25 17.51
C THR A 185 1.46 -5.80 17.64
N GLU A 186 1.07 -6.20 18.84
CA GLU A 186 -0.31 -6.63 19.11
C GLU A 186 -1.32 -5.52 18.75
N ARG A 187 -2.56 -5.92 18.43
CA ARG A 187 -3.66 -4.97 18.19
C ARG A 187 -3.77 -4.01 19.38
N GLY A 188 -3.56 -2.72 19.14
CA GLY A 188 -3.53 -1.66 20.16
C GLY A 188 -2.16 -1.02 20.42
N GLN A 189 -1.07 -1.63 19.90
CA GLN A 189 0.29 -1.09 19.99
C GLN A 189 0.79 -0.46 18.69
N ALA A 190 -0.09 -0.22 17.71
CA ALA A 190 0.23 0.44 16.42
C ALA A 190 0.97 1.77 16.60
N ARG A 191 0.72 2.50 17.69
CA ARG A 191 1.44 3.74 18.04
C ARG A 191 2.95 3.56 18.22
N VAL A 192 3.40 2.37 18.61
CA VAL A 192 4.83 2.05 18.76
C VAL A 192 5.52 2.12 17.39
N HIS A 193 4.99 1.38 16.40
CA HIS A 193 5.52 1.43 15.04
C HIS A 193 5.31 2.78 14.38
N TYR A 194 4.20 3.46 14.65
CA TYR A 194 3.97 4.83 14.18
C TYR A 194 5.10 5.75 14.67
N GLY A 195 5.37 5.78 15.97
CA GLY A 195 6.41 6.63 16.56
C GLY A 195 7.81 6.30 16.04
N LEU A 196 8.12 5.02 15.87
CA LEU A 196 9.38 4.57 15.27
C LEU A 196 9.51 5.00 13.80
N ALA A 197 8.45 4.88 12.99
CA ALA A 197 8.44 5.34 11.62
C ALA A 197 8.62 6.87 11.54
N VAL A 198 7.96 7.63 12.41
CA VAL A 198 8.12 9.09 12.50
C VAL A 198 9.57 9.47 12.84
N LEU A 199 10.17 8.86 13.87
CA LEU A 199 11.56 9.12 14.23
C LEU A 199 12.54 8.69 13.14
N ALA A 200 12.27 7.60 12.43
CA ALA A 200 13.10 7.16 11.32
C ALA A 200 13.19 8.22 10.22
N PHE A 201 12.05 8.82 9.84
CA PHE A 201 12.02 9.89 8.83
C PHE A 201 12.59 11.22 9.29
N ALA A 202 12.52 11.53 10.60
CA ALA A 202 13.18 12.70 11.16
C ALA A 202 14.72 12.61 11.08
N GLY A 203 15.26 11.40 10.97
CA GLY A 203 16.70 11.16 10.89
C GLY A 203 17.43 11.67 12.14
N ARG A 204 18.70 12.03 11.99
CA ARG A 204 19.55 12.48 13.11
C ARG A 204 19.17 13.83 13.70
N THR A 205 18.43 14.66 12.98
CA THR A 205 17.87 15.91 13.52
C THR A 205 16.88 15.62 14.65
N GLY A 206 16.19 14.48 14.58
CA GLY A 206 15.22 14.07 15.59
C GLY A 206 14.00 14.98 15.63
N LEU A 207 13.22 14.82 16.69
CA LEU A 207 12.04 15.61 17.01
C LEU A 207 12.03 15.94 18.49
N SER A 208 11.57 17.13 18.85
CA SER A 208 11.22 17.44 20.22
C SER A 208 10.07 16.56 20.71
N ALA A 209 9.88 16.49 22.03
CA ALA A 209 8.75 15.76 22.63
C ALA A 209 7.39 16.26 22.10
N GLU A 210 7.26 17.58 21.92
CA GLU A 210 6.05 18.20 21.39
C GLU A 210 5.79 17.81 19.93
N GLU A 211 6.81 17.90 19.07
CA GLU A 211 6.67 17.53 17.66
C GLU A 211 6.36 16.04 17.49
N LEU A 212 7.05 15.18 18.25
CA LEU A 212 6.79 13.75 18.24
C LEU A 212 5.35 13.44 18.70
N TYR A 213 4.89 14.08 19.77
CA TYR A 213 3.51 13.90 20.26
C TYR A 213 2.49 14.35 19.20
N ARG A 214 2.69 15.54 18.62
CA ARG A 214 1.80 16.08 17.58
C ARG A 214 1.74 15.18 16.35
N GLU A 215 2.87 14.61 15.93
CA GLU A 215 2.88 13.70 14.78
C GLU A 215 2.15 12.38 15.05
N ILE A 216 2.28 11.83 16.26
CA ILE A 216 1.69 10.53 16.62
C ILE A 216 0.21 10.65 16.98
N TYR A 217 -0.15 11.63 17.81
CA TYR A 217 -1.49 11.78 18.36
C TYR A 217 -2.37 12.73 17.55
N ARG A 218 -1.78 13.57 16.68
CA ARG A 218 -2.50 14.61 15.93
C ARG A 218 -3.25 15.59 16.83
N LEU A 219 -2.70 15.82 18.03
CA LEU A 219 -3.21 16.71 19.06
C LEU A 219 -2.10 17.69 19.50
N SER A 220 -2.52 18.81 20.09
CA SER A 220 -1.59 19.69 20.80
C SER A 220 -1.00 18.99 22.02
N PHE A 221 0.25 19.28 22.34
CA PHE A 221 0.95 18.68 23.47
C PHE A 221 0.87 19.60 24.69
N GLU A 222 0.38 19.06 25.80
CA GLU A 222 0.36 19.72 27.10
C GLU A 222 1.38 19.07 28.05
N PRO A 223 2.53 19.72 28.33
CA PRO A 223 3.64 19.08 29.06
C PRO A 223 3.26 18.44 30.40
N LYS A 224 2.32 19.01 31.15
CA LYS A 224 1.90 18.47 32.45
C LYS A 224 1.01 17.22 32.33
N ALA A 225 0.19 17.13 31.29
CA ALA A 225 -0.76 16.04 31.09
C ALA A 225 -0.18 14.91 30.23
N ASP A 226 0.55 15.27 29.18
CA ASP A 226 0.90 14.37 28.10
C ASP A 226 2.31 13.76 28.21
N SER A 227 3.22 14.36 28.99
CA SER A 227 4.62 13.87 29.08
C SER A 227 4.68 12.42 29.54
N ARG A 228 3.87 12.03 30.53
CA ARG A 228 3.82 10.64 31.02
C ARG A 228 3.35 9.67 29.93
N THR A 229 2.38 10.08 29.12
CA THR A 229 1.88 9.28 28.00
C THR A 229 2.96 9.08 26.95
N LEU A 230 3.71 10.14 26.64
CA LEU A 230 4.83 10.07 25.69
C LEU A 230 5.98 9.22 26.24
N ASP A 231 6.35 9.36 27.52
CA ASP A 231 7.41 8.58 28.15
C ASP A 231 7.09 7.08 28.13
N VAL A 232 5.83 6.71 28.40
CA VAL A 232 5.37 5.31 28.29
C VAL A 232 5.49 4.82 26.85
N LEU A 233 5.13 5.64 25.86
CA LEU A 233 5.26 5.27 24.46
C LEU A 233 6.74 5.09 24.07
N VAL A 234 7.62 6.02 24.42
CA VAL A 234 9.06 5.93 24.15
C VAL A 234 9.67 4.71 24.82
N HIS A 235 9.26 4.39 26.04
CA HIS A 235 9.68 3.17 26.73
C HIS A 235 9.28 1.91 25.96
N ARG A 236 8.04 1.82 25.48
CA ARG A 236 7.56 0.71 24.63
C ARG A 236 8.29 0.64 23.29
N MET A 237 8.56 1.79 22.67
CA MET A 237 9.35 1.86 21.45
C MET A 237 10.76 1.31 21.65
N ARG A 238 11.42 1.63 22.76
CA ARG A 238 12.74 1.06 23.08
C ARG A 238 12.68 -0.45 23.31
N ALA A 239 11.61 -0.96 23.91
CA ALA A 239 11.47 -2.38 24.23
C ALA A 239 11.35 -3.29 22.99
N VAL A 240 10.96 -2.76 21.83
CA VAL A 240 10.81 -3.54 20.59
C VAL A 240 12.00 -3.40 19.64
N LEU A 241 12.98 -2.55 19.95
CA LEU A 241 14.14 -2.34 19.09
C LEU A 241 15.14 -3.50 19.24
N PRO A 242 15.69 -4.01 18.13
CA PRO A 242 16.72 -5.02 18.17
C PRO A 242 18.06 -4.40 18.59
N GLU A 243 19.03 -5.27 18.84
CA GLU A 243 20.41 -4.86 19.12
C GLU A 243 20.95 -3.97 17.98
N GLY A 244 21.72 -2.94 18.35
CA GLY A 244 22.27 -1.97 17.41
C GLY A 244 21.28 -0.89 16.95
N VAL A 245 20.06 -0.84 17.49
CA VAL A 245 19.12 0.25 17.25
C VAL A 245 18.62 0.83 18.57
N GLN A 246 18.61 2.16 18.69
CA GLN A 246 18.25 2.84 19.93
C GLN A 246 17.61 4.20 19.70
N ILE A 247 16.74 4.59 20.63
CA ILE A 247 16.20 5.96 20.69
C ILE A 247 17.07 6.80 21.61
N ARG A 248 17.82 7.71 21.00
CA ARG A 248 18.65 8.69 21.71
C ARG A 248 17.83 9.90 22.09
N ARG A 249 18.33 10.62 23.10
CA ARG A 249 17.77 11.89 23.57
C ARG A 249 18.92 12.86 23.81
N GLU A 250 18.88 14.03 23.19
CA GLU A 250 19.85 15.09 23.45
C GLU A 250 19.48 15.86 24.72
N ARG A 251 20.41 16.70 25.21
CA ARG A 251 20.20 17.52 26.40
C ARG A 251 19.09 18.56 26.22
N ASP A 252 18.86 19.01 24.99
CA ASP A 252 17.78 19.92 24.61
C ASP A 252 16.40 19.23 24.55
N GLY A 253 16.37 17.90 24.67
CA GLY A 253 15.16 17.09 24.69
C GLY A 253 14.78 16.45 23.36
N ASN A 254 15.54 16.67 22.28
CA ASN A 254 15.27 16.07 20.98
C ASN A 254 15.51 14.56 20.99
N LEU A 255 14.58 13.81 20.40
CA LEU A 255 14.57 12.36 20.29
C LEU A 255 14.85 11.96 18.84
N TRP A 256 15.76 11.02 18.61
CA TRP A 256 15.97 10.43 17.29
C TRP A 256 16.25 8.93 17.36
N LEU A 257 16.03 8.26 16.23
CA LEU A 257 16.36 6.86 16.05
C LEU A 257 17.80 6.74 15.53
N GLU A 258 18.69 6.18 16.34
CA GLU A 258 20.05 5.83 15.93
C GLU A 258 20.10 4.34 15.60
N SER A 259 20.63 4.01 14.42
CA SER A 259 20.72 2.64 13.91
C SER A 259 22.13 2.35 13.43
N SER A 260 22.80 1.37 14.03
CA SER A 260 24.02 0.75 13.50
C SER A 260 23.74 -0.56 12.77
N ALA A 261 22.51 -1.08 12.85
CA ALA A 261 22.03 -2.23 12.10
C ALA A 261 20.86 -1.83 11.17
N PRO A 262 20.68 -2.52 10.02
CA PRO A 262 19.55 -2.27 9.13
C PRO A 262 18.26 -2.91 9.65
N ILE A 263 17.16 -2.14 9.70
CA ILE A 263 15.85 -2.64 10.16
C ILE A 263 14.70 -2.24 9.23
N VAL A 264 13.64 -3.04 9.27
CA VAL A 264 12.36 -2.76 8.58
C VAL A 264 11.29 -2.52 9.63
N ILE A 265 10.60 -1.37 9.53
CA ILE A 265 9.55 -0.95 10.46
C ILE A 265 8.21 -0.95 9.69
N PRO A 266 7.16 -1.68 10.12
CA PRO A 266 5.82 -1.46 9.58
C PRO A 266 5.42 0.01 9.65
N ASP A 267 4.83 0.56 8.59
CA ASP A 267 4.36 1.95 8.60
C ASP A 267 2.83 2.03 8.74
N PRO A 268 2.28 2.04 9.97
CA PRO A 268 0.83 2.07 10.20
C PRO A 268 0.17 3.35 9.68
N ARG A 269 0.96 4.39 9.35
CA ARG A 269 0.44 5.60 8.69
C ARG A 269 -0.08 5.32 7.28
N CYS A 270 0.35 4.22 6.68
CA CYS A 270 -0.07 3.76 5.36
C CYS A 270 -1.07 2.59 5.44
N GLU A 271 -1.76 2.42 6.56
CA GLU A 271 -2.85 1.44 6.66
C GLU A 271 -4.02 1.80 5.74
N GLN A 272 -4.60 0.80 5.11
CA GLN A 272 -5.81 1.01 4.31
C GLN A 272 -7.00 1.25 5.22
N SER A 273 -7.83 2.24 4.86
CA SER A 273 -9.10 2.46 5.54
C SER A 273 -10.03 1.25 5.33
N THR A 274 -10.86 0.94 6.33
CA THR A 274 -11.91 -0.08 6.19
C THR A 274 -12.83 0.24 5.00
N HIS A 275 -13.13 1.53 4.76
CA HIS A 275 -13.91 2.00 3.62
C HIS A 275 -13.31 1.56 2.28
N ASP A 276 -12.01 1.81 2.07
CA ASP A 276 -11.31 1.41 0.85
C ASP A 276 -11.29 -0.10 0.67
N ARG A 277 -11.07 -0.84 1.77
CA ARG A 277 -11.07 -2.31 1.76
C ARG A 277 -12.44 -2.85 1.35
N VAL A 278 -13.53 -2.31 1.90
CA VAL A 278 -14.92 -2.68 1.54
C VAL A 278 -15.22 -2.35 0.09
N LEU A 279 -14.91 -1.13 -0.38
CA LEU A 279 -15.18 -0.72 -1.77
C LEU A 279 -14.45 -1.59 -2.80
N ARG A 280 -13.23 -2.04 -2.49
CA ARG A 280 -12.51 -2.99 -3.37
C ARG A 280 -13.19 -4.35 -3.42
N VAL A 281 -13.62 -4.88 -2.29
CA VAL A 281 -14.33 -6.17 -2.26
C VAL A 281 -15.60 -6.10 -3.10
N LEU A 282 -16.39 -5.04 -2.95
CA LEU A 282 -17.60 -4.81 -3.74
C LEU A 282 -17.32 -4.57 -5.22
N ALA A 283 -16.21 -3.91 -5.57
CA ALA A 283 -15.83 -3.69 -6.97
C ALA A 283 -15.46 -5.00 -7.69
N LYS A 284 -14.84 -5.95 -6.97
CA LYS A 284 -14.47 -7.27 -7.51
C LYS A 284 -15.66 -8.23 -7.57
N ARG A 285 -16.50 -8.18 -6.54
CA ARG A 285 -17.67 -9.05 -6.37
C ARG A 285 -18.87 -8.18 -6.04
N PRO A 286 -19.56 -7.63 -7.06
CA PRO A 286 -20.77 -6.86 -6.83
C PRO A 286 -21.87 -7.74 -6.26
N GLY A 287 -22.74 -7.17 -5.43
CA GLY A 287 -23.89 -7.86 -4.86
C GLY A 287 -23.63 -8.62 -3.55
N LEU A 288 -22.45 -8.46 -2.93
CA LEU A 288 -22.17 -9.07 -1.63
C LEU A 288 -22.96 -8.43 -0.50
N GLY A 289 -23.32 -9.25 0.51
CA GLY A 289 -23.92 -8.79 1.75
C GLY A 289 -22.86 -8.47 2.82
N ALA A 290 -23.29 -7.87 3.93
CA ALA A 290 -22.39 -7.50 5.02
C ALA A 290 -21.63 -8.69 5.64
N LYS A 291 -22.26 -9.87 5.67
CA LYS A 291 -21.64 -11.11 6.17
C LYS A 291 -20.46 -11.54 5.30
N ASP A 292 -20.66 -11.58 3.98
CA ASP A 292 -19.62 -12.00 3.03
C ASP A 292 -18.44 -11.02 3.02
N VAL A 293 -18.73 -9.71 3.15
CA VAL A 293 -17.71 -8.67 3.29
C VAL A 293 -16.90 -8.85 4.58
N ALA A 294 -17.57 -9.09 5.70
CA ALA A 294 -16.91 -9.30 6.99
C ALA A 294 -15.98 -10.53 6.96
N GLU A 295 -16.45 -11.65 6.40
CA GLU A 295 -15.67 -12.88 6.23
C GLU A 295 -14.46 -12.64 5.30
N THR A 296 -14.68 -11.99 4.16
CA THR A 296 -13.61 -11.68 3.20
C THR A 296 -12.52 -10.80 3.81
N LEU A 297 -12.90 -9.77 4.56
CA LEU A 297 -11.97 -8.80 5.14
C LEU A 297 -11.45 -9.20 6.52
N GLN A 298 -11.95 -10.30 7.09
CA GLN A 298 -11.65 -10.74 8.45
C GLN A 298 -11.87 -9.63 9.51
N ILE A 299 -12.95 -8.86 9.34
CA ILE A 299 -13.40 -7.82 10.27
C ILE A 299 -14.68 -8.26 10.99
N SER A 300 -15.08 -7.54 12.04
CA SER A 300 -16.34 -7.84 12.71
C SER A 300 -17.53 -7.54 11.80
N LEU A 301 -18.59 -8.34 11.90
CA LEU A 301 -19.84 -8.10 11.16
C LEU A 301 -20.37 -6.69 11.40
N ARG A 302 -20.28 -6.21 12.65
CA ARG A 302 -20.69 -4.85 13.02
C ARG A 302 -19.89 -3.79 12.27
N SER A 303 -18.56 -3.93 12.19
CA SER A 303 -17.72 -3.00 11.44
C SER A 303 -18.05 -3.01 9.95
N ALA A 304 -18.31 -4.19 9.36
CA ALA A 304 -18.75 -4.27 7.97
C ALA A 304 -20.10 -3.59 7.74
N GLN A 305 -21.08 -3.79 8.63
CA GLN A 305 -22.39 -3.16 8.56
C GLN A 305 -22.33 -1.64 8.69
N GLU A 306 -21.58 -1.12 9.67
CA GLU A 306 -21.39 0.31 9.89
C GLU A 306 -20.73 0.96 8.66
N THR A 307 -19.62 0.39 8.16
CA THR A 307 -18.93 0.93 6.99
C THR A 307 -19.78 0.85 5.70
N LEU A 308 -20.54 -0.23 5.48
CA LEU A 308 -21.42 -0.33 4.31
C LEU A 308 -22.55 0.70 4.34
N LYS A 309 -23.09 0.98 5.54
CA LYS A 309 -24.10 2.01 5.73
C LYS A 309 -23.54 3.40 5.42
N GLU A 310 -22.38 3.74 5.99
CA GLU A 310 -21.69 5.02 5.73
C GLU A 310 -21.40 5.21 4.24
N LEU A 311 -20.85 4.17 3.58
CA LEU A 311 -20.58 4.21 2.14
C LEU A 311 -21.84 4.37 1.28
N ALA A 312 -22.99 3.84 1.73
CA ALA A 312 -24.26 4.00 1.02
C ALA A 312 -24.83 5.41 1.22
N GLU A 313 -24.72 5.97 2.43
CA GLU A 313 -25.11 7.35 2.74
C GLU A 313 -24.26 8.37 1.96
N ASP A 314 -22.97 8.09 1.78
CA ASP A 314 -22.03 8.92 1.00
C ASP A 314 -22.18 8.73 -0.53
N GLY A 315 -23.05 7.82 -0.98
CA GLY A 315 -23.29 7.53 -2.40
C GLY A 315 -22.15 6.78 -3.11
N ALA A 316 -21.21 6.21 -2.35
CA ALA A 316 -20.12 5.38 -2.89
C ALA A 316 -20.59 3.96 -3.25
N CYS A 317 -21.65 3.46 -2.61
CA CYS A 317 -22.33 2.22 -2.97
C CYS A 317 -23.86 2.36 -2.93
N ALA A 318 -24.56 1.46 -3.63
CA ALA A 318 -26.02 1.33 -3.60
C ALA A 318 -26.39 0.07 -2.82
N LEU A 319 -27.47 0.19 -2.03
CA LEU A 319 -28.18 -0.97 -1.50
C LEU A 319 -29.21 -1.43 -2.53
N GLN A 320 -29.04 -2.64 -3.05
CA GLN A 320 -30.07 -3.36 -3.81
C GLN A 320 -30.83 -4.29 -2.87
N ASN A 321 -32.14 -4.11 -2.81
CA ASN A 321 -33.03 -4.97 -2.04
C ASN A 321 -33.52 -6.12 -2.92
N GLU A 322 -32.90 -7.30 -2.78
CA GLU A 322 -33.40 -8.54 -3.35
C GLU A 322 -34.15 -9.34 -2.27
N GLY A 323 -35.45 -9.07 -2.12
CA GLY A 323 -36.29 -9.75 -1.13
C GLY A 323 -35.85 -9.45 0.32
N LYS A 324 -35.42 -10.49 1.06
CA LYS A 324 -34.93 -10.36 2.45
C LYS A 324 -33.42 -10.14 2.57
N ALA A 325 -32.68 -10.17 1.45
CA ALA A 325 -31.23 -10.02 1.45
C ALA A 325 -30.81 -8.63 0.98
N HIS A 326 -29.96 -7.98 1.77
CA HIS A 326 -29.32 -6.71 1.42
C HIS A 326 -28.05 -6.96 0.62
N ARG A 327 -28.01 -6.48 -0.63
CA ARG A 327 -26.85 -6.60 -1.52
C ARG A 327 -26.28 -5.23 -1.83
N TYR A 328 -24.95 -5.11 -1.85
CA TYR A 328 -24.28 -3.84 -2.11
C TYR A 328 -23.50 -3.86 -3.41
N GLU A 329 -23.49 -2.73 -4.12
CA GLU A 329 -22.66 -2.53 -5.31
C GLU A 329 -22.05 -1.13 -5.34
N VAL A 330 -20.86 -0.99 -5.93
CA VAL A 330 -20.16 0.31 -6.03
C VAL A 330 -20.81 1.20 -7.09
N ILE A 331 -21.20 2.44 -6.80
CA ILE A 331 -21.81 3.32 -7.83
C ILE A 331 -20.73 4.13 -8.55
N ASP A 332 -20.81 4.23 -9.88
CA ASP A 332 -20.16 5.31 -10.64
C ASP A 332 -21.23 6.07 -11.43
N THR A 333 -21.56 7.30 -11.02
CA THR A 333 -22.60 8.12 -11.68
C THR A 333 -22.21 8.58 -13.08
N THR A 334 -20.97 8.37 -13.49
CA THR A 334 -20.43 8.82 -14.78
C THR A 334 -20.14 7.69 -15.76
N PHE A 335 -20.37 6.44 -15.34
CA PHE A 335 -20.17 5.26 -16.16
C PHE A 335 -21.46 4.45 -16.24
N THR A 336 -21.88 4.12 -17.45
CA THR A 336 -22.97 3.20 -17.71
C THR A 336 -22.38 1.97 -18.38
N GLU A 337 -22.75 0.79 -17.90
CA GLU A 337 -22.28 -0.46 -18.50
C GLU A 337 -22.75 -0.56 -19.96
N PRO A 338 -21.87 -0.96 -20.91
CA PRO A 338 -22.31 -1.27 -22.25
C PRO A 338 -23.38 -2.36 -22.23
N THR A 339 -24.47 -2.15 -22.95
CA THR A 339 -25.50 -3.17 -23.20
C THR A 339 -25.33 -3.70 -24.61
N VAL A 340 -25.38 -5.02 -24.78
CA VAL A 340 -25.44 -5.63 -26.12
C VAL A 340 -26.85 -5.39 -26.66
N SER A 341 -26.97 -4.57 -27.71
CA SER A 341 -28.20 -4.37 -28.48
C SER A 341 -28.25 -5.28 -29.70
#